data_AF-A0A4Q6B6E1-F1
#
_entry.id   AF-A0A4Q6B6E1-F1
#
_cell.length_a   1.000
_cell.length_b   1.000
_cell.length_c   1.000
_cell.angle_alpha   90.00
_cell.angle_beta   90.00
_cell.angle_gamma   90.00
#
_symmetry.space_group_name_H-M   'P 1'
#
loop_
_entity.id
_entity.type
_entity.pdbx_description
1 polymer ?
#
loop_
_entity_poly.entity_id
_entity_poly.type
_entity_poly.pdbx_seq_one_letter_code
_entity_poly.pdbx_strand_id
1 'polypeptide(L)'
;MLLRLFGILSLLLFSPPSALFAASKDDLQWLRLMHYQKGFGAAYQSSIDSPDFFLAKDGRHDPEVEWARSLDVLKGKEFTFQNKLVDPQCMFPARTLYFRRAALIEGPARSCPEFEAFRKQLDLESISVVFSTAYAGNSASMFGHTLLKLNRSKGDAGRSLLDFGVGFLALSDPSDGALYALKGLLGGYPGFYTVQNYYELVNQYAYSENRDLWELPVALSADEREMIVAHLWELTHSASASYYFTHVNCASMLAELIDVAKSDWGLRPSLHGFVMPSELMRRVGEKIPNAESGFR
;
A
#
# COMPACT_ATOMS: atom_id res chain seq x y z
N MET A 1 52.88 -42.98 -36.57
CA MET A 1 51.44 -43.05 -36.24
C MET A 1 51.23 -42.17 -35.01
N LEU A 2 50.95 -40.88 -35.20
CA LEU A 2 50.74 -39.91 -34.12
C LEU A 2 49.29 -40.00 -33.62
N LEU A 3 49.09 -40.32 -32.34
CA LEU A 3 47.78 -40.31 -31.70
C LEU A 3 47.61 -39.00 -30.91
N ARG A 4 46.65 -38.17 -31.34
CA ARG A 4 46.21 -36.94 -30.65
C ARG A 4 45.28 -37.33 -29.50
N LEU A 5 45.63 -36.99 -28.26
CA LEU A 5 44.69 -36.96 -27.13
C LEU A 5 44.18 -35.52 -26.96
N PHE A 6 42.91 -35.29 -27.30
CA PHE A 6 42.16 -34.10 -26.93
C PHE A 6 41.60 -34.30 -25.51
N GLY A 7 42.12 -33.56 -24.53
CA GLY A 7 41.51 -33.44 -23.21
C GLY A 7 40.41 -32.38 -23.27
N ILE A 8 39.16 -32.78 -23.05
CA ILE A 8 38.01 -31.87 -22.92
C ILE A 8 37.98 -31.37 -21.47
N LEU A 9 38.29 -30.08 -21.29
CA LEU A 9 38.15 -29.37 -20.03
C LEU A 9 36.68 -28.94 -19.88
N SER A 10 35.89 -29.70 -19.11
CA SER A 10 34.53 -29.29 -18.75
C SER A 10 34.59 -28.10 -17.79
N LEU A 11 34.29 -26.89 -18.29
CA LEU A 11 33.91 -25.77 -17.45
C LEU A 11 32.54 -26.08 -16.82
N LEU A 12 32.53 -26.41 -15.53
CA LEU A 12 31.32 -26.35 -14.71
C LEU A 12 30.96 -24.87 -14.52
N LEU A 13 29.97 -24.41 -15.28
CA LEU A 13 29.31 -23.13 -15.06
C LEU A 13 28.57 -23.21 -13.71
N PHE A 14 29.19 -22.66 -12.66
CA PHE A 14 28.52 -22.39 -11.39
C PHE A 14 27.58 -21.20 -11.62
N SER A 15 26.32 -21.47 -11.95
CA SER A 15 25.26 -20.48 -11.81
C SER A 15 25.08 -20.18 -10.31
N PRO A 16 25.10 -18.91 -9.87
CA PRO A 16 24.80 -18.61 -8.48
C PRO A 16 23.36 -19.04 -8.19
N PRO A 17 23.07 -19.60 -7.00
CA PRO A 17 21.71 -19.91 -6.63
C PRO A 17 20.94 -18.58 -6.56
N SER A 18 19.97 -18.41 -7.45
CA SER A 18 18.93 -17.40 -7.30
C SER A 18 18.38 -17.55 -5.88
N ALA A 19 18.50 -16.53 -5.04
CA ALA A 19 17.90 -16.55 -3.72
C ALA A 19 16.41 -16.86 -3.90
N LEU A 20 15.99 -18.06 -3.51
CA LEU A 20 14.59 -18.49 -3.58
C LEU A 20 13.79 -17.53 -2.70
N PHE A 21 12.92 -16.74 -3.32
CA PHE A 21 11.88 -16.01 -2.62
C PHE A 21 11.04 -17.03 -1.85
N ALA A 22 11.21 -17.10 -0.54
CA ALA A 22 10.53 -18.05 0.32
C ALA A 22 9.14 -17.51 0.69
N ALA A 23 8.25 -17.44 -0.31
CA ALA A 23 6.87 -17.05 -0.09
C ALA A 23 6.25 -17.95 0.97
N SER A 24 5.77 -17.35 2.05
CA SER A 24 5.18 -18.06 3.17
C SER A 24 4.24 -17.13 3.92
N LYS A 25 3.43 -17.71 4.81
CA LYS A 25 2.54 -16.97 5.72
C LYS A 25 3.26 -15.93 6.61
N ASP A 26 4.55 -16.15 6.85
CA ASP A 26 5.38 -15.30 7.71
C ASP A 26 6.26 -14.34 6.88
N ASP A 27 6.16 -14.40 5.54
CA ASP A 27 6.86 -13.47 4.66
C ASP A 27 6.37 -12.04 4.90
N LEU A 28 7.32 -11.11 5.10
CA LEU A 28 6.99 -9.74 5.44
C LEU A 28 6.13 -9.06 4.36
N GLN A 29 6.39 -9.30 3.07
CA GLN A 29 5.59 -8.68 2.01
C GLN A 29 4.15 -9.18 2.03
N TRP A 30 3.94 -10.47 2.31
CA TRP A 30 2.58 -11.01 2.52
C TRP A 30 1.88 -10.34 3.70
N LEU A 31 2.57 -10.24 4.83
CA LEU A 31 2.02 -9.62 6.03
C LEU A 31 1.65 -8.14 5.78
N ARG A 32 2.46 -7.41 5.02
CA ARG A 32 2.16 -6.02 4.63
C ARG A 32 1.02 -5.91 3.63
N LEU A 33 0.96 -6.77 2.62
CA LEU A 33 -0.15 -6.81 1.65
C LEU A 33 -1.49 -6.94 2.36
N MET A 34 -1.57 -7.82 3.37
CA MET A 34 -2.80 -8.04 4.12
C MET A 34 -3.00 -7.06 5.28
N HIS A 35 -2.16 -6.04 5.41
CA HIS A 35 -2.21 -5.05 6.50
C HIS A 35 -2.17 -5.68 7.90
N TYR A 36 -1.52 -6.85 8.05
CA TYR A 36 -1.38 -7.50 9.34
C TYR A 36 -0.37 -6.81 10.23
N GLN A 37 -0.74 -6.76 11.50
CA GLN A 37 0.11 -6.28 12.58
C GLN A 37 -0.05 -7.21 13.78
N LYS A 38 0.95 -7.26 14.65
CA LYS A 38 0.86 -8.04 15.89
C LYS A 38 0.00 -7.29 16.91
N GLY A 39 -1.08 -7.93 17.35
CA GLY A 39 -1.94 -7.48 18.43
C GLY A 39 -1.44 -7.92 19.81
N PHE A 40 -2.32 -7.84 20.80
CA PHE A 40 -2.02 -8.39 22.14
C PHE A 40 -1.79 -9.91 22.05
N GLY A 41 -0.73 -10.41 22.67
CA GLY A 41 -0.40 -11.84 22.66
C GLY A 41 0.24 -12.36 21.37
N ALA A 42 0.82 -11.48 20.55
CA ALA A 42 1.53 -11.80 19.29
C ALA A 42 0.68 -12.40 18.16
N ALA A 43 -0.64 -12.49 18.32
CA ALA A 43 -1.56 -12.84 17.25
C ALA A 43 -1.61 -11.74 16.17
N TYR A 44 -1.71 -12.12 14.91
CA TYR A 44 -1.87 -11.16 13.82
C TYR A 44 -3.32 -10.67 13.72
N GLN A 45 -3.47 -9.41 13.36
CA GLN A 45 -4.75 -8.82 13.02
C GLN A 45 -4.55 -7.76 11.94
N SER A 46 -5.40 -7.78 10.92
CA SER A 46 -5.40 -6.77 9.88
C SER A 46 -6.07 -5.48 10.35
N SER A 47 -5.49 -4.36 9.94
CA SER A 47 -6.09 -3.02 10.06
C SER A 47 -7.35 -2.86 9.21
N ILE A 48 -7.43 -3.57 8.08
CA ILE A 48 -8.62 -3.66 7.23
C ILE A 48 -9.64 -4.60 7.87
N ASP A 49 -10.92 -4.21 7.88
CA ASP A 49 -12.02 -4.99 8.47
C ASP A 49 -13.16 -5.32 7.50
N SER A 50 -13.16 -4.77 6.29
CA SER A 50 -14.09 -5.15 5.22
C SER A 50 -13.95 -6.63 4.87
N PRO A 51 -15.04 -7.43 4.93
CA PRO A 51 -15.00 -8.84 4.53
C PRO A 51 -14.57 -9.05 3.07
N ASP A 52 -14.93 -8.13 2.18
CA ASP A 52 -14.60 -8.20 0.74
C ASP A 52 -13.08 -8.19 0.47
N PHE A 53 -12.27 -7.67 1.39
CA PHE A 53 -10.82 -7.69 1.26
C PHE A 53 -10.23 -9.08 1.51
N PHE A 54 -10.90 -9.96 2.27
CA PHE A 54 -10.36 -11.27 2.61
C PHE A 54 -11.01 -12.37 1.77
N LEU A 55 -10.19 -13.30 1.27
CA LEU A 55 -10.67 -14.46 0.52
C LEU A 55 -11.02 -15.63 1.43
N ALA A 56 -10.45 -15.67 2.64
CA ALA A 56 -10.81 -16.59 3.70
C ALA A 56 -11.72 -15.94 4.74
N LYS A 57 -12.64 -16.74 5.31
CA LYS A 57 -13.57 -16.31 6.36
C LYS A 57 -12.86 -15.73 7.60
N ASP A 58 -11.79 -16.38 8.05
CA ASP A 58 -10.98 -15.94 9.19
C ASP A 58 -9.72 -15.17 8.76
N GLY A 59 -9.66 -14.76 7.48
CA GLY A 59 -8.49 -14.13 6.89
C GLY A 59 -8.05 -12.89 7.63
N ARG A 60 -8.95 -12.11 8.22
CA ARG A 60 -8.59 -10.92 9.02
C ARG A 60 -7.63 -11.20 10.19
N HIS A 61 -7.64 -12.41 10.75
CA HIS A 61 -6.87 -12.75 11.95
C HIS A 61 -5.88 -13.91 11.74
N ASP A 62 -5.93 -14.57 10.58
CA ASP A 62 -5.10 -15.73 10.28
C ASP A 62 -4.39 -15.56 8.93
N PRO A 63 -3.12 -15.10 8.93
CA PRO A 63 -2.33 -14.93 7.72
C PRO A 63 -2.12 -16.23 6.94
N GLU A 64 -2.13 -17.39 7.60
CA GLU A 64 -1.92 -18.68 6.95
C GLU A 64 -3.14 -19.08 6.15
N VAL A 65 -4.32 -18.98 6.76
CA VAL A 65 -5.58 -19.33 6.10
C VAL A 65 -5.85 -18.38 4.93
N GLU A 66 -5.59 -17.08 5.10
CA GLU A 66 -5.72 -16.12 4.00
C GLU A 66 -4.73 -16.38 2.86
N TRP A 67 -3.48 -16.73 3.18
CA TRP A 67 -2.47 -17.06 2.17
C TRP A 67 -2.88 -18.28 1.34
N ALA A 68 -3.26 -19.37 2.02
CA ALA A 68 -3.64 -20.61 1.38
C ALA A 68 -4.88 -20.42 0.50
N ARG A 69 -5.88 -19.72 1.02
CA ARG A 69 -7.11 -19.44 0.27
C ARG A 69 -6.87 -18.48 -0.89
N SER A 70 -6.03 -17.47 -0.73
CA SER A 70 -5.66 -16.56 -1.81
C SER A 70 -4.99 -17.30 -2.97
N LEU A 71 -4.03 -18.19 -2.66
CA LEU A 71 -3.37 -18.98 -3.69
C LEU A 71 -4.34 -19.89 -4.46
N ASP A 72 -5.27 -20.55 -3.76
CA ASP A 72 -6.30 -21.39 -4.35
C ASP A 72 -7.24 -20.59 -5.28
N VAL A 73 -7.76 -19.46 -4.79
CA VAL A 73 -8.64 -18.58 -5.57
C VAL A 73 -7.93 -18.05 -6.82
N LEU A 74 -6.70 -17.54 -6.68
CA LEU A 74 -5.97 -16.91 -7.78
C LEU A 74 -5.49 -17.91 -8.86
N LYS A 75 -5.41 -19.21 -8.53
CA LYS A 75 -5.22 -20.29 -9.52
C LYS A 75 -6.49 -20.60 -10.31
N GLY A 76 -7.66 -20.21 -9.80
CA GLY A 76 -8.94 -20.32 -10.48
C GLY A 76 -9.04 -19.42 -11.71
N LYS A 77 -10.22 -19.45 -12.35
CA LYS A 77 -10.55 -18.57 -13.49
C LYS A 77 -11.47 -17.43 -13.10
N GLU A 78 -12.44 -17.70 -12.24
CA GLU A 78 -13.45 -16.74 -11.82
C GLU A 78 -13.83 -17.00 -10.36
N PHE A 79 -14.23 -15.94 -9.67
CA PHE A 79 -14.87 -16.03 -8.36
C PHE A 79 -15.96 -14.99 -8.22
N THR A 80 -16.86 -15.18 -7.25
CA THR A 80 -17.92 -14.21 -6.96
C THR A 80 -17.38 -13.12 -6.05
N PHE A 81 -17.34 -11.89 -6.56
CA PHE A 81 -17.04 -10.67 -5.80
C PHE A 81 -18.22 -9.70 -5.90
N GLN A 82 -18.77 -9.26 -4.77
CA GLN A 82 -19.92 -8.34 -4.73
C GLN A 82 -21.07 -8.75 -5.69
N ASN A 83 -21.43 -10.04 -5.69
CA ASN A 83 -22.46 -10.67 -6.54
C ASN A 83 -22.17 -10.66 -8.05
N LYS A 84 -20.90 -10.51 -8.47
CA LYS A 84 -20.48 -10.60 -9.87
C LYS A 84 -19.36 -11.62 -10.01
N LEU A 85 -19.37 -12.35 -11.14
CA LEU A 85 -18.22 -13.19 -11.51
C LEU A 85 -17.13 -12.29 -12.08
N VAL A 86 -15.93 -12.39 -11.51
CA VAL A 86 -14.74 -11.64 -11.94
C VAL A 86 -13.51 -12.55 -11.95
N ASP A 87 -12.51 -12.23 -12.78
CA ASP A 87 -11.23 -12.92 -12.74
C ASP A 87 -10.47 -12.53 -11.45
N PRO A 88 -10.11 -13.50 -10.58
CA PRO A 88 -9.45 -13.21 -9.31
C PRO A 88 -8.10 -12.51 -9.47
N GLN A 89 -7.35 -12.78 -10.55
CA GLN A 89 -6.06 -12.14 -10.77
C GLN A 89 -6.20 -10.68 -11.19
N CYS A 90 -7.32 -10.31 -11.81
CA CYS A 90 -7.65 -8.92 -12.15
C CYS A 90 -8.22 -8.15 -10.96
N MET A 91 -8.92 -8.82 -10.05
CA MET A 91 -9.40 -8.21 -8.81
C MET A 91 -8.28 -8.03 -7.79
N PHE A 92 -7.37 -9.01 -7.68
CA PHE A 92 -6.24 -9.01 -6.75
C PHE A 92 -4.87 -9.09 -7.45
N PRO A 93 -4.49 -8.05 -8.22
CA PRO A 93 -3.24 -8.03 -8.97
C PRO A 93 -2.00 -8.01 -8.07
N ALA A 94 -2.03 -7.38 -6.87
CA ALA A 94 -0.88 -7.32 -5.97
C ALA A 94 -0.57 -8.69 -5.37
N ARG A 95 -1.60 -9.41 -4.92
CA ARG A 95 -1.46 -10.81 -4.47
C ARG A 95 -0.98 -11.70 -5.60
N THR A 96 -1.51 -11.47 -6.81
CA THR A 96 -1.06 -12.20 -8.01
C THR A 96 0.42 -11.96 -8.29
N LEU A 97 0.89 -10.71 -8.24
CA LEU A 97 2.30 -10.37 -8.40
C LEU A 97 3.17 -11.07 -7.34
N TYR A 98 2.75 -11.05 -6.07
CA TYR A 98 3.43 -11.76 -4.98
C TYR A 98 3.58 -13.26 -5.28
N PHE A 99 2.50 -13.95 -5.61
CA PHE A 99 2.55 -15.39 -5.87
C PHE A 99 3.29 -15.75 -7.17
N ARG A 100 3.27 -14.89 -8.19
CA ARG A 100 4.03 -15.09 -9.42
C ARG A 100 5.53 -14.93 -9.21
N ARG A 101 5.96 -13.94 -8.41
CA ARG A 101 7.38 -13.78 -8.01
C ARG A 101 7.90 -15.00 -7.25
N ALA A 102 7.01 -15.67 -6.51
CA ALA A 102 7.27 -16.93 -5.83
C ALA A 102 7.21 -18.18 -6.72
N ALA A 103 6.90 -18.04 -8.01
CA ALA A 103 6.61 -19.15 -8.93
C ALA A 103 5.49 -20.10 -8.45
N LEU A 104 4.52 -19.59 -7.67
CA LEU A 104 3.36 -20.35 -7.19
C LEU A 104 2.13 -20.22 -8.10
N ILE A 105 2.10 -19.16 -8.92
CA ILE A 105 1.16 -18.98 -10.02
C ILE A 105 1.97 -18.90 -11.31
N GLU A 106 1.65 -19.77 -12.26
CA GLU A 106 2.34 -19.91 -13.54
C GLU A 106 1.39 -19.63 -14.72
N GLY A 107 1.94 -19.63 -15.94
CA GLY A 107 1.19 -19.41 -17.17
C GLY A 107 1.18 -17.94 -17.62
N PRO A 108 0.50 -17.64 -18.75
CA PRO A 108 0.45 -16.28 -19.30
C PRO A 108 -0.27 -15.33 -18.35
N ALA A 109 0.13 -14.05 -18.38
CA ALA A 109 -0.60 -13.02 -17.64
C ALA A 109 -2.05 -12.94 -18.14
N ARG A 110 -3.01 -12.81 -17.22
CA ARG A 110 -4.40 -12.51 -17.57
C ARG A 110 -4.48 -11.08 -18.14
N SER A 111 -5.38 -10.86 -19.09
CA SER A 111 -5.67 -9.52 -19.58
C SER A 111 -6.66 -8.88 -18.62
N CYS A 112 -6.27 -7.75 -18.02
CA CYS A 112 -7.07 -7.06 -17.01
C CYS A 112 -7.26 -5.60 -17.44
N PRO A 113 -8.14 -5.32 -18.43
CA PRO A 113 -8.19 -4.01 -19.08
C PRO A 113 -8.42 -2.83 -18.13
N GLU A 114 -9.25 -3.00 -17.10
CA GLU A 114 -9.55 -1.95 -16.12
C GLU A 114 -8.33 -1.65 -15.23
N PHE A 115 -7.67 -2.69 -14.72
CA PHE A 115 -6.43 -2.54 -13.95
C PHE A 115 -5.29 -1.99 -14.83
N GLU A 116 -5.16 -2.45 -16.07
CA GLU A 116 -4.17 -1.94 -17.02
C GLU A 116 -4.37 -0.44 -17.32
N ALA A 117 -5.63 -0.01 -17.46
CA ALA A 117 -5.99 1.40 -17.64
C ALA A 117 -5.67 2.22 -16.40
N PHE A 118 -6.04 1.74 -15.20
CA PHE A 118 -5.70 2.38 -13.93
C PHE A 118 -4.19 2.53 -13.76
N ARG A 119 -3.44 1.45 -13.98
CA ARG A 119 -1.97 1.43 -13.90
C ARG A 119 -1.33 2.43 -14.87
N LYS A 120 -1.83 2.48 -16.11
CA LYS A 120 -1.35 3.42 -17.12
C LYS A 120 -1.69 4.87 -16.78
N GLN A 121 -2.87 5.12 -16.20
CA GLN A 121 -3.29 6.45 -15.79
C GLN A 121 -2.39 6.99 -14.67
N LEU A 122 -2.06 6.14 -13.69
CA LEU A 122 -1.19 6.53 -12.58
C LEU A 122 0.27 6.76 -13.00
N ASP A 123 0.79 6.00 -13.98
CA ASP A 123 2.15 6.16 -14.54
C ASP A 123 3.22 6.44 -13.47
N LEU A 124 3.21 5.64 -12.40
CA LEU A 124 3.95 5.90 -11.17
C LEU A 124 5.46 5.80 -11.38
N GLU A 125 6.20 6.85 -11.06
CA GLU A 125 7.68 6.87 -11.07
C GLU A 125 8.28 6.94 -9.66
N SER A 126 7.64 7.66 -8.74
CA SER A 126 8.00 7.72 -7.32
C SER A 126 6.81 8.19 -6.49
N ILE A 127 6.91 8.15 -5.16
CA ILE A 127 5.91 8.75 -4.28
C ILE A 127 6.52 9.88 -3.47
N SER A 128 5.71 10.82 -3.01
CA SER A 128 6.08 11.75 -1.95
C SER A 128 5.12 11.59 -0.79
N VAL A 129 5.64 11.52 0.43
CA VAL A 129 4.81 11.65 1.63
C VAL A 129 4.57 13.14 1.83
N VAL A 130 3.30 13.54 1.87
CA VAL A 130 2.91 14.94 1.98
C VAL A 130 2.24 15.17 3.32
N PHE A 131 2.77 16.11 4.09
CA PHE A 131 2.20 16.52 5.37
C PHE A 131 1.63 17.92 5.27
N SER A 132 0.37 18.06 5.69
CA SER A 132 -0.29 19.35 5.85
C SER A 132 -0.31 19.75 7.32
N THR A 133 0.18 20.96 7.63
CA THR A 133 0.34 21.46 9.02
C THR A 133 -0.98 21.57 9.77
N ALA A 134 -1.02 21.48 11.10
CA ALA A 134 -2.29 21.49 11.85
C ALA A 134 -3.18 22.72 11.56
N TYR A 135 -4.50 22.50 11.49
CA TYR A 135 -5.49 23.58 11.33
C TYR A 135 -6.52 23.54 12.44
N ALA A 136 -6.45 24.51 13.35
CA ALA A 136 -7.32 24.58 14.53
C ALA A 136 -8.78 24.94 14.19
N GLY A 137 -9.05 25.49 13.00
CA GLY A 137 -10.41 25.87 12.57
C GLY A 137 -11.31 24.68 12.22
N ASN A 138 -10.76 23.46 12.16
CA ASN A 138 -11.51 22.23 11.90
C ASN A 138 -11.03 21.12 12.84
N SER A 139 -11.94 20.57 13.66
CA SER A 139 -11.65 19.48 14.59
C SER A 139 -11.09 18.24 13.89
N ALA A 140 -11.46 18.01 12.63
CA ALA A 140 -10.94 16.92 11.80
C ALA A 140 -9.48 17.11 11.38
N SER A 141 -8.95 18.34 11.41
CA SER A 141 -7.62 18.72 10.90
C SER A 141 -6.68 19.25 12.00
N MET A 142 -7.09 19.18 13.26
CA MET A 142 -6.35 19.73 14.41
C MET A 142 -4.95 19.16 14.60
N PHE A 143 -4.68 17.96 14.10
CA PHE A 143 -3.39 17.28 14.26
C PHE A 143 -2.56 17.22 12.97
N GLY A 144 -3.00 17.91 11.92
CA GLY A 144 -2.43 17.79 10.59
C GLY A 144 -3.08 16.65 9.79
N HIS A 145 -2.67 16.50 8.53
CA HIS A 145 -3.03 15.35 7.68
C HIS A 145 -1.81 14.87 6.91
N THR A 146 -1.75 13.57 6.66
CA THR A 146 -0.78 13.00 5.74
C THR A 146 -1.51 12.39 4.56
N LEU A 147 -0.95 12.59 3.37
CA LEU A 147 -1.38 12.00 2.11
C LEU A 147 -0.14 11.54 1.34
N LEU A 148 -0.31 10.70 0.33
CA LEU A 148 0.76 10.39 -0.62
C LEU A 148 0.49 11.12 -1.92
N LYS A 149 1.54 11.63 -2.54
CA LYS A 149 1.51 12.09 -3.92
C LYS A 149 2.18 11.02 -4.78
N LEU A 150 1.51 10.64 -5.87
CA LEU A 150 2.01 9.70 -6.86
C LEU A 150 2.66 10.52 -7.98
N ASN A 151 3.99 10.62 -7.96
CA ASN A 151 4.74 11.42 -8.92
C ASN A 151 4.83 10.66 -10.25
N ARG A 152 4.32 11.26 -11.32
CA ARG A 152 4.28 10.67 -12.66
C ARG A 152 5.63 10.78 -13.40
N SER A 153 5.82 9.96 -14.43
CA SER A 153 7.04 9.99 -15.23
C SER A 153 7.27 11.36 -15.89
N LYS A 154 8.55 11.77 -16.03
CA LYS A 154 8.99 13.12 -16.41
C LYS A 154 8.57 13.62 -17.81
N GLY A 155 7.79 12.86 -18.58
CA GLY A 155 7.16 13.35 -19.81
C GLY A 155 6.22 14.55 -19.57
N ASP A 156 5.72 14.69 -18.34
CA ASP A 156 4.90 15.80 -17.83
C ASP A 156 5.68 16.70 -16.83
N ALA A 157 7.02 16.73 -16.89
CA ALA A 157 7.89 17.50 -15.99
C ALA A 157 7.57 19.01 -16.07
N GLY A 158 6.69 19.46 -15.18
CA GLY A 158 6.17 20.83 -15.15
C GLY A 158 4.73 20.95 -14.61
N ARG A 159 4.02 19.83 -14.43
CA ARG A 159 2.63 19.82 -13.95
C ARG A 159 2.42 18.94 -12.72
N SER A 160 3.17 19.20 -11.65
CA SER A 160 3.00 18.52 -10.35
C SER A 160 1.55 18.51 -9.84
N LEU A 161 0.71 19.46 -10.27
CA LEU A 161 -0.71 19.52 -9.93
C LEU A 161 -1.58 18.47 -10.65
N LEU A 162 -1.10 17.93 -11.78
CA LEU A 162 -1.76 16.85 -12.53
C LEU A 162 -1.29 15.45 -12.11
N ASP A 163 -0.45 15.37 -11.08
CA ASP A 163 -0.19 14.11 -10.39
C ASP A 163 -1.45 13.62 -9.66
N PHE A 164 -1.41 12.40 -9.13
CA PHE A 164 -2.47 11.88 -8.26
C PHE A 164 -2.05 11.98 -6.80
N GLY A 165 -3.05 12.11 -5.92
CA GLY A 165 -2.86 11.94 -4.49
C GLY A 165 -3.67 10.77 -3.95
N VAL A 166 -3.11 10.09 -2.96
CA VAL A 166 -3.72 9.02 -2.20
C VAL A 166 -3.99 9.47 -0.78
N GLY A 167 -5.23 9.34 -0.34
CA GLY A 167 -5.64 9.57 1.04
C GLY A 167 -6.26 8.32 1.65
N PHE A 168 -6.35 8.30 2.98
CA PHE A 168 -7.26 7.44 3.71
C PHE A 168 -8.19 8.33 4.54
N LEU A 169 -9.46 8.36 4.17
CA LEU A 169 -10.45 9.34 4.64
C LEU A 169 -11.53 8.65 5.46
N ALA A 170 -12.06 9.35 6.46
CA ALA A 170 -13.23 8.94 7.22
C ALA A 170 -14.51 9.48 6.56
N LEU A 171 -15.54 8.65 6.39
CA LEU A 171 -16.87 9.12 6.02
C LEU A 171 -17.61 9.60 7.27
N SER A 172 -17.46 10.88 7.60
CA SER A 172 -18.17 11.50 8.73
C SER A 172 -19.48 12.16 8.30
N ASP A 173 -20.46 12.18 9.20
CA ASP A 173 -21.71 12.92 9.00
C ASP A 173 -21.53 14.37 9.50
N PRO A 174 -21.76 15.40 8.67
CA PRO A 174 -21.70 16.79 9.10
C PRO A 174 -22.61 17.13 10.29
N SER A 175 -23.66 16.34 10.52
CA SER A 175 -24.60 16.51 11.64
C SER A 175 -24.08 15.99 12.98
N ASP A 176 -22.93 15.31 13.02
CA ASP A 176 -22.39 14.72 14.25
C ASP A 176 -22.02 15.75 15.32
N GLY A 177 -21.71 16.99 14.94
CA GLY A 177 -21.44 18.09 15.86
C GLY A 177 -20.47 17.70 16.99
N ALA A 178 -20.93 17.79 18.25
CA ALA A 178 -20.12 17.45 19.42
C ALA A 178 -19.78 15.95 19.55
N LEU A 179 -20.53 15.05 18.92
CA LEU A 179 -20.27 13.60 18.95
C LEU A 179 -19.14 13.20 18.00
N TYR A 180 -18.72 14.09 17.10
CA TYR A 180 -17.70 13.81 16.09
C TYR A 180 -16.40 13.26 16.69
N ALA A 181 -15.87 13.96 17.70
CA ALA A 181 -14.63 13.56 18.37
C ALA A 181 -14.78 12.22 19.10
N LEU A 182 -15.93 11.98 19.75
CA LEU A 182 -16.19 10.73 20.47
C LEU A 182 -16.31 9.55 19.51
N LYS A 183 -17.07 9.70 18.41
CA LYS A 183 -17.17 8.67 17.36
C LYS A 183 -15.81 8.37 16.74
N GLY A 184 -15.03 9.39 16.42
CA GLY A 184 -13.69 9.24 15.85
C GLY A 184 -12.68 8.56 16.79
N LEU A 185 -12.79 8.77 18.10
CA LEU A 185 -11.98 8.06 19.09
C LEU A 185 -12.38 6.59 19.25
N LEU A 186 -13.65 6.27 19.00
CA LEU A 186 -14.21 4.92 19.15
C LEU A 186 -14.26 4.10 17.84
N GLY A 187 -13.78 4.64 16.71
CA GLY A 187 -13.76 3.92 15.44
C GLY A 187 -15.10 3.95 14.68
N GLY A 188 -15.96 4.91 14.99
CA GLY A 188 -17.35 4.95 14.53
C GLY A 188 -17.55 5.41 13.08
N TYR A 189 -16.47 5.63 12.33
CA TYR A 189 -16.52 6.08 10.94
C TYR A 189 -15.94 5.02 10.00
N PRO A 190 -16.59 4.71 8.86
CA PRO A 190 -15.96 3.88 7.86
C PRO A 190 -14.86 4.70 7.16
N GLY A 191 -13.68 4.12 7.11
CA GLY A 191 -12.49 4.67 6.46
C GLY A 191 -12.19 3.95 5.15
N PHE A 192 -11.75 4.69 4.14
CA PHE A 192 -11.51 4.18 2.79
C PHE A 192 -10.33 4.89 2.12
N TYR A 193 -9.65 4.17 1.23
CA TYR A 193 -8.62 4.75 0.38
C TYR A 193 -9.24 5.53 -0.77
N THR A 194 -8.68 6.70 -1.07
CA THR A 194 -9.06 7.50 -2.24
C THR A 194 -7.85 7.74 -3.12
N VAL A 195 -8.09 7.79 -4.43
CA VAL A 195 -7.12 8.26 -5.42
C VAL A 195 -7.79 9.38 -6.19
N GLN A 196 -7.24 10.58 -6.11
CA GLN A 196 -7.82 11.78 -6.73
C GLN A 196 -6.73 12.67 -7.32
N ASN A 197 -7.10 13.68 -8.10
CA ASN A 197 -6.11 14.58 -8.68
C ASN A 197 -5.42 15.40 -7.59
N TYR A 198 -4.11 15.58 -7.69
CA TYR A 198 -3.32 16.27 -6.67
C TYR A 198 -3.73 17.74 -6.51
N TYR A 199 -4.12 18.41 -7.60
CA TYR A 199 -4.63 19.79 -7.51
C TYR A 199 -5.84 19.94 -6.60
N GLU A 200 -6.68 18.91 -6.45
CA GLU A 200 -7.86 18.96 -5.58
C GLU A 200 -7.43 18.98 -4.12
N LEU A 201 -6.40 18.18 -3.77
CA LEU A 201 -5.81 18.15 -2.43
C LEU A 201 -5.08 19.46 -2.10
N VAL A 202 -4.34 20.00 -3.07
CA VAL A 202 -3.67 21.30 -2.91
C VAL A 202 -4.72 22.42 -2.73
N ASN A 203 -5.79 22.42 -3.52
CA ASN A 203 -6.88 23.37 -3.37
C ASN A 203 -7.56 23.27 -1.99
N GLN A 204 -7.79 22.05 -1.51
CA GLN A 204 -8.37 21.84 -0.19
C GLN A 204 -7.44 22.32 0.93
N TYR A 205 -6.23 21.80 1.01
CA TYR A 205 -5.38 22.02 2.18
C TYR A 205 -4.59 23.32 2.11
N ALA A 206 -3.94 23.60 0.97
CA ALA A 206 -3.08 24.77 0.84
C ALA A 206 -3.89 26.05 0.64
N TYR A 207 -4.93 26.02 -0.21
CA TYR A 207 -5.69 27.22 -0.54
C TYR A 207 -6.91 27.44 0.34
N SER A 208 -7.79 26.44 0.49
CA SER A 208 -9.03 26.60 1.26
C SER A 208 -8.78 26.64 2.77
N GLU A 209 -7.87 25.80 3.28
CA GLU A 209 -7.53 25.76 4.70
C GLU A 209 -6.32 26.65 5.06
N ASN A 210 -5.64 27.23 4.05
CA ASN A 210 -4.47 28.10 4.20
C ASN A 210 -3.32 27.45 5.02
N ARG A 211 -2.92 26.23 4.62
CA ARG A 211 -1.93 25.39 5.31
C ARG A 211 -0.68 25.16 4.46
N ASP A 212 0.46 25.02 5.12
CA ASP A 212 1.69 24.60 4.44
C ASP A 212 1.65 23.11 4.11
N LEU A 213 2.18 22.76 2.93
CA LEU A 213 2.35 21.38 2.47
C LEU A 213 3.84 21.06 2.39
N TRP A 214 4.26 20.03 3.12
CA TRP A 214 5.63 19.54 3.14
C TRP A 214 5.70 18.22 2.40
N GLU A 215 6.53 18.12 1.35
CA GLU A 215 6.70 16.89 0.57
C GLU A 215 8.05 16.23 0.88
N LEU A 216 8.03 14.94 1.19
CA LEU A 216 9.22 14.10 1.36
C LEU A 216 9.22 13.01 0.29
N PRO A 217 10.05 13.14 -0.76
CA PRO A 217 10.10 12.16 -1.85
C PRO A 217 10.71 10.83 -1.39
N VAL A 218 10.11 9.73 -1.84
CA VAL A 218 10.55 8.35 -1.61
C VAL A 218 10.80 7.70 -2.96
N ALA A 219 12.05 7.30 -3.19
CA ALA A 219 12.44 6.58 -4.39
C ALA A 219 11.92 5.13 -4.36
N LEU A 220 11.41 4.68 -5.50
CA LEU A 220 10.88 3.33 -5.69
C LEU A 220 11.56 2.64 -6.86
N SER A 221 11.89 1.36 -6.70
CA SER A 221 12.31 0.47 -7.78
C SER A 221 11.12 0.14 -8.70
N ALA A 222 11.38 -0.41 -9.88
CA ALA A 222 10.30 -0.83 -10.79
C ALA A 222 9.34 -1.83 -10.13
N ASP A 223 9.86 -2.78 -9.36
CA ASP A 223 9.07 -3.79 -8.65
C ASP A 223 8.22 -3.21 -7.52
N GLU A 224 8.75 -2.20 -6.83
CA GLU A 224 8.05 -1.48 -5.77
C GLU A 224 6.92 -0.61 -6.34
N ARG A 225 7.14 0.04 -7.48
CA ARG A 225 6.12 0.84 -8.18
C ARG A 225 4.95 0.00 -8.62
N GLU A 226 5.23 -1.12 -9.27
CA GLU A 226 4.19 -2.06 -9.72
C GLU A 226 3.41 -2.60 -8.51
N MET A 227 4.09 -2.90 -7.40
CA MET A 227 3.44 -3.38 -6.17
C MET A 227 2.51 -2.32 -5.56
N ILE A 228 2.93 -1.05 -5.45
CA ILE A 228 2.07 0.03 -4.94
C ILE A 228 0.82 0.18 -5.81
N VAL A 229 0.99 0.25 -7.14
CA VAL A 229 -0.13 0.46 -8.05
C VAL A 229 -1.10 -0.70 -8.01
N ALA A 230 -0.59 -1.94 -8.02
CA ALA A 230 -1.42 -3.13 -7.89
C ALA A 230 -2.17 -3.17 -6.56
N HIS A 231 -1.52 -2.80 -5.46
CA HIS A 231 -2.15 -2.84 -4.14
C HIS A 231 -3.18 -1.72 -3.95
N LEU A 232 -2.91 -0.52 -4.47
CA LEU A 232 -3.90 0.57 -4.50
C LEU A 232 -5.18 0.15 -5.22
N TRP A 233 -5.06 -0.60 -6.31
CA TRP A 233 -6.22 -1.18 -7.00
C TRP A 233 -7.03 -2.08 -6.06
N GLU A 234 -6.39 -3.04 -5.38
CA GLU A 234 -7.08 -3.92 -4.41
C GLU A 234 -7.77 -3.12 -3.30
N LEU A 235 -7.05 -2.16 -2.72
CA LEU A 235 -7.53 -1.35 -1.59
C LEU A 235 -8.76 -0.51 -1.96
N THR A 236 -8.71 0.17 -3.11
CA THR A 236 -9.80 1.05 -3.56
C THR A 236 -11.08 0.31 -3.93
N HIS A 237 -10.99 -0.99 -4.27
CA HIS A 237 -12.15 -1.79 -4.67
C HIS A 237 -12.70 -2.69 -3.56
N SER A 238 -11.89 -3.06 -2.56
CA SER A 238 -12.26 -4.09 -1.58
C SER A 238 -12.00 -3.73 -0.12
N ALA A 239 -11.20 -2.70 0.17
CA ALA A 239 -10.76 -2.40 1.52
C ALA A 239 -11.53 -1.23 2.17
N SER A 240 -12.05 -1.47 3.36
CA SER A 240 -12.42 -0.43 4.33
C SER A 240 -11.93 -0.81 5.73
N ALA A 241 -11.81 0.18 6.60
CA ALA A 241 -11.50 -0.02 8.01
C ALA A 241 -12.31 0.95 8.89
N SER A 242 -12.67 0.53 10.10
CA SER A 242 -13.10 1.46 11.16
C SER A 242 -12.03 2.50 11.42
N TYR A 243 -12.34 3.76 11.12
CA TYR A 243 -11.41 4.89 11.23
C TYR A 243 -11.32 5.35 12.68
N TYR A 244 -10.14 5.19 13.29
CA TYR A 244 -9.81 5.68 14.62
C TYR A 244 -8.86 6.86 14.50
N PHE A 245 -9.16 7.98 15.15
CA PHE A 245 -8.26 9.15 15.18
C PHE A 245 -6.87 8.82 15.75
N THR A 246 -6.77 7.73 16.50
CA THR A 246 -5.56 7.33 17.22
C THR A 246 -4.68 6.42 16.37
N HIS A 247 -5.15 5.26 15.93
CA HIS A 247 -4.30 4.19 15.39
C HIS A 247 -4.68 3.67 14.00
N VAL A 248 -5.89 3.94 13.50
CA VAL A 248 -6.33 3.59 12.13
C VAL A 248 -6.78 4.88 11.46
N ASN A 249 -5.81 5.69 11.04
CA ASN A 249 -6.02 7.01 10.47
C ASN A 249 -5.20 7.19 9.19
N CYS A 250 -5.28 8.39 8.59
CA CYS A 250 -4.53 8.74 7.40
C CYS A 250 -3.04 8.40 7.50
N ALA A 251 -2.39 8.68 8.63
CA ALA A 251 -0.97 8.42 8.82
C ALA A 251 -0.65 6.93 8.90
N SER A 252 -1.36 6.17 9.73
CA SER A 252 -1.04 4.74 9.93
C SER A 252 -1.38 3.89 8.70
N MET A 253 -2.47 4.19 8.00
CA MET A 253 -2.87 3.44 6.81
C MET A 253 -1.93 3.72 5.63
N LEU A 254 -1.49 4.96 5.44
CA LEU A 254 -0.50 5.28 4.41
C LEU A 254 0.89 4.72 4.76
N ALA A 255 1.24 4.63 6.05
CA ALA A 255 2.44 3.94 6.49
C ALA A 255 2.44 2.46 6.07
N GLU A 256 1.32 1.77 6.28
CA GLU A 256 1.16 0.37 5.85
C GLU A 256 1.21 0.22 4.33
N LEU A 257 0.61 1.14 3.59
CA LEU A 257 0.70 1.15 2.12
C LEU A 257 2.15 1.30 1.64
N ILE A 258 2.95 2.18 2.25
CA ILE A 258 4.38 2.31 1.90
C ILE A 258 5.12 1.01 2.26
N ASP A 259 4.84 0.42 3.43
CA ASP A 259 5.45 -0.84 3.87
C ASP A 259 5.14 -2.00 2.89
N VAL A 260 4.05 -1.97 2.12
CA VAL A 260 3.79 -3.02 1.10
C VAL A 260 4.90 -3.09 0.05
N ALA A 261 5.43 -1.94 -0.36
CA ALA A 261 6.58 -1.87 -1.26
C ALA A 261 7.91 -1.93 -0.51
N LYS A 262 8.02 -1.25 0.63
CA LYS A 262 9.20 -1.21 1.50
C LYS A 262 9.02 -2.12 2.71
N SER A 263 8.91 -3.44 2.49
CA SER A 263 8.45 -4.41 3.51
C SER A 263 9.30 -4.50 4.77
N ASP A 264 10.56 -4.08 4.69
CA ASP A 264 11.53 -4.01 5.79
C ASP A 264 11.52 -2.68 6.56
N TRP A 265 10.79 -1.66 6.09
CA TRP A 265 10.77 -0.36 6.75
C TRP A 265 10.02 -0.40 8.07
N GLY A 266 8.87 -1.07 8.12
CA GLY A 266 8.08 -1.18 9.34
C GLY A 266 7.70 0.19 9.90
N LEU A 267 7.18 1.05 9.02
CA LEU A 267 6.84 2.44 9.36
C LEU A 267 5.76 2.50 10.42
N ARG A 268 4.78 1.58 10.40
CA ARG A 268 3.79 1.52 11.47
C ARG A 268 4.34 0.79 12.70
N PRO A 269 4.41 1.44 13.88
CA PRO A 269 5.00 0.84 15.07
C PRO A 269 4.14 -0.25 15.73
N SER A 270 2.83 -0.08 15.74
CA SER A 270 1.90 -0.97 16.45
C SER A 270 0.46 -0.82 15.98
N LEU A 271 -0.38 -1.82 16.29
CA LEU A 271 -1.85 -1.69 16.19
C LEU A 271 -2.41 -0.71 17.21
N HIS A 272 -1.78 -0.60 18.37
CA HIS A 272 -2.29 0.18 19.49
C HIS A 272 -1.33 1.34 19.78
N GLY A 273 -1.87 2.56 19.84
CA GLY A 273 -1.08 3.77 20.10
C GLY A 273 -1.40 4.87 19.11
N PHE A 274 -1.18 6.12 19.52
CA PHE A 274 -1.44 7.27 18.67
C PHE A 274 -0.38 7.35 17.57
N VAL A 275 -0.82 7.32 16.31
CA VAL A 275 0.01 7.58 15.14
C VAL A 275 -0.33 8.96 14.63
N MET A 276 0.57 9.90 14.88
CA MET A 276 0.39 11.29 14.46
C MET A 276 0.79 11.44 12.98
N PRO A 277 0.13 12.33 12.21
CA PRO A 277 0.52 12.62 10.83
C PRO A 277 1.99 13.02 10.65
N SER A 278 2.51 13.87 11.54
CA SER A 278 3.92 14.28 11.53
C SER A 278 4.90 13.14 11.84
N GLU A 279 4.46 12.11 12.58
CA GLU A 279 5.29 10.96 12.94
C GLU A 279 5.62 10.11 11.71
N LEU A 280 4.70 10.00 10.74
CA LEU A 280 4.97 9.30 9.49
C LEU A 280 6.11 9.98 8.71
N MET A 281 6.08 11.32 8.60
CA MET A 281 7.16 12.06 7.93
C MET A 281 8.51 11.81 8.59
N ARG A 282 8.56 11.87 9.93
CA ARG A 282 9.77 11.61 10.71
C ARG A 282 10.32 10.21 10.41
N ARG A 283 9.47 9.17 10.50
CA ARG A 283 9.87 7.77 10.28
C ARG A 283 10.34 7.48 8.87
N VAL A 284 9.69 8.07 7.87
CA VAL A 284 10.12 7.95 6.47
C VAL A 284 11.47 8.66 6.29
N GLY A 285 11.65 9.84 6.88
CA GLY A 285 12.92 10.56 6.88
C GLY A 285 14.07 9.73 7.47
N GLU A 286 13.83 8.99 8.56
CA GLU A 286 14.83 8.08 9.17
C GLU A 286 15.21 6.90 8.27
N LYS A 287 14.35 6.50 7.34
CA LYS A 287 14.61 5.40 6.39
C LYS A 287 15.33 5.87 5.12
N ILE A 288 15.30 7.17 4.83
CA ILE A 288 15.95 7.74 3.65
C ILE A 288 17.39 8.12 4.02
N PRO A 289 18.41 7.50 3.41
CA PRO A 289 19.80 7.90 3.63
C PRO A 289 20.01 9.37 3.23
N ASN A 290 20.65 10.15 4.11
CA ASN A 290 20.97 11.59 3.90
C ASN A 290 19.76 12.54 3.80
N ALA A 291 18.62 12.23 4.42
CA ALA A 291 17.42 13.09 4.42
C ALA A 291 17.63 14.51 5.01
N GLU A 292 18.72 14.76 5.74
CA GLU A 292 19.03 16.06 6.35
C GLU A 292 19.20 17.22 5.34
N SER A 293 19.37 16.95 4.04
CA SER A 293 19.56 17.99 3.02
C SER A 293 18.30 18.45 2.26
N GLY A 294 17.11 17.92 2.62
CA GLY A 294 15.90 18.02 1.78
C GLY A 294 14.74 18.84 2.33
N PHE A 295 14.81 19.38 3.55
CA PHE A 295 13.77 20.30 4.04
C PHE A 295 13.90 21.64 3.30
N ARG A 296 13.13 21.83 2.25
CA ARG A 296 12.85 23.12 1.62
C ARG A 296 11.36 23.31 1.47
#